data_AF-A0A818WR80-F1
#
_entry.id   AF-A0A818WR80-F1
#
_cell.length_a   1.000
_cell.length_b   1.000
_cell.length_c   1.000
_cell.angle_alpha   90.00
_cell.angle_beta   90.00
_cell.angle_gamma   90.00
#
_symmetry.space_group_name_H-M   'P 1'
#
loop_
_entity.id
_entity.type
_entity.pdbx_description
1 polymer ?
#
loop_
_entity_poly.entity_id
_entity_poly.type
_entity_poly.pdbx_seq_one_letter_code
_entity_poly.pdbx_strand_id
1 'polypeptide(L)'
;MDQNSLRLRTLLIDIGDKLSNDDRITLGFLLADDVPRRDLDTIARDKRTSMNIIWETLINRQKITPENVDYLILRLENIRRMDLVRQLKQYSSTVKSGNPVVKSSTSSDLFNRIDP
;
A
#
# COMPACT_ATOMS: atom_id res chain seq x y z
N MET A 1 10.46 -7.05 15.00
CA MET A 1 9.83 -6.52 13.77
C MET A 1 10.36 -5.12 13.59
N ASP A 2 11.04 -4.85 12.48
CA ASP A 2 11.65 -3.54 12.20
C ASP A 2 10.57 -2.49 11.87
N GLN A 3 10.89 -1.21 12.13
CA GLN A 3 9.94 -0.11 11.97
C GLN A 3 9.46 0.05 10.51
N ASN A 4 10.31 -0.27 9.53
CA ASN A 4 9.96 -0.14 8.12
C ASN A 4 8.97 -1.23 7.67
N SER A 5 9.12 -2.46 8.15
CA SER A 5 8.13 -3.53 7.95
C SER A 5 6.75 -3.18 8.50
N LEU A 6 6.68 -2.57 9.68
CA LEU A 6 5.39 -2.13 10.23
C LEU A 6 4.76 -1.03 9.38
N ARG A 7 5.56 -0.02 8.98
CA ARG A 7 5.10 1.05 8.08
C ARG A 7 4.60 0.52 6.74
N LEU A 8 5.31 -0.46 6.15
CA LEU A 8 4.91 -1.11 4.91
C LEU A 8 3.54 -1.80 5.08
N ARG A 9 3.37 -2.61 6.12
CA ARG A 9 2.12 -3.36 6.35
C ARG A 9 0.93 -2.43 6.56
N THR A 10 1.11 -1.35 7.31
CA THR A 10 0.08 -0.32 7.46
C THR A 10 -0.29 0.32 6.12
N LEU A 11 0.70 0.62 5.27
CA LEU A 11 0.45 1.17 3.94
C LEU A 11 -0.28 0.16 3.04
N LEU A 12 0.08 -1.12 3.10
CA LEU A 12 -0.59 -2.17 2.31
C LEU A 12 -2.05 -2.36 2.71
N ILE A 13 -2.36 -2.26 4.01
CA ILE A 13 -3.75 -2.28 4.50
C ILE A 13 -4.54 -1.10 3.91
N ASP A 14 -4.00 0.12 4.00
CA ASP A 14 -4.64 1.33 3.47
C ASP A 14 -4.82 1.27 1.93
N ILE A 15 -3.84 0.74 1.20
CA ILE A 15 -3.95 0.45 -0.24
C ILE A 15 -5.10 -0.55 -0.48
N GLY A 16 -5.15 -1.65 0.27
CA GLY A 16 -6.21 -2.65 0.17
C GLY A 16 -7.61 -2.06 0.39
N ASP A 17 -7.75 -1.17 1.35
CA ASP A 17 -8.99 -0.47 1.67
C ASP A 17 -9.40 0.54 0.58
N LYS A 18 -8.45 1.07 -0.19
CA LYS A 18 -8.70 2.00 -1.31
C LYS A 18 -8.97 1.32 -2.65
N LEU A 19 -8.75 0.01 -2.79
CA LEU A 19 -9.05 -0.72 -4.02
C LEU A 19 -10.56 -0.98 -4.16
N SER A 20 -11.11 -0.70 -5.34
CA SER A 20 -12.50 -1.11 -5.66
C SER A 20 -12.60 -2.63 -5.83
N ASN A 21 -13.81 -3.16 -6.00
CA ASN A 21 -13.95 -4.59 -6.27
C ASN A 21 -13.27 -5.00 -7.59
N ASP A 22 -13.48 -4.20 -8.64
CA ASP A 22 -12.93 -4.45 -9.97
C ASP A 22 -11.40 -4.32 -9.99
N ASP A 23 -10.86 -3.34 -9.26
CA ASP A 23 -9.41 -3.20 -9.08
C ASP A 23 -8.81 -4.45 -8.44
N ARG A 24 -9.45 -4.99 -7.39
CA ARG A 24 -8.94 -6.17 -6.67
C ARG A 24 -8.99 -7.42 -7.54
N ILE A 25 -10.08 -7.62 -8.28
CA ILE A 25 -10.23 -8.75 -9.21
C ILE A 25 -9.16 -8.65 -10.29
N THR A 26 -9.02 -7.49 -10.92
CA THR A 26 -8.01 -7.26 -11.98
C THR A 26 -6.60 -7.43 -11.45
N LEU A 27 -6.30 -6.88 -10.27
CA LEU A 27 -5.02 -7.06 -9.60
C LEU A 27 -4.77 -8.54 -9.27
N GLY A 28 -5.78 -9.27 -8.81
CA GLY A 28 -5.71 -10.70 -8.54
C GLY A 28 -5.25 -11.50 -9.76
N PHE A 29 -5.79 -11.20 -10.94
CA PHE A 29 -5.33 -11.82 -12.19
C PHE A 29 -3.86 -11.50 -12.50
N LEU A 30 -3.42 -10.26 -12.27
CA LEU A 30 -2.02 -9.86 -12.49
C LEU A 30 -1.03 -10.46 -11.47
N LEU A 31 -1.54 -10.97 -10.35
CA LEU A 31 -0.77 -11.61 -9.29
C LEU A 31 -0.78 -13.14 -9.38
N ALA A 32 -1.46 -13.72 -10.36
CA ALA A 32 -1.67 -15.18 -10.49
C ALA A 32 -0.39 -16.01 -10.57
N ASP A 33 0.69 -15.44 -11.11
CA ASP A 33 1.99 -16.12 -11.21
C ASP A 33 2.71 -16.21 -9.84
N ASP A 34 2.39 -15.30 -8.93
CA ASP A 34 3.11 -15.12 -7.67
C ASP A 34 2.29 -15.49 -6.43
N VAL A 35 0.96 -15.53 -6.55
CA VAL A 35 0.02 -15.82 -5.46
C VAL A 35 -0.73 -17.13 -5.76
N PRO A 36 -0.77 -18.10 -4.84
CA PRO A 36 -1.51 -19.34 -5.03
C PRO A 36 -2.98 -19.10 -5.36
N ARG A 37 -3.52 -19.87 -6.30
CA ARG A 37 -4.92 -19.76 -6.75
C ARG A 37 -5.93 -19.79 -5.59
N ARG A 38 -5.70 -20.64 -4.58
CA ARG A 38 -6.54 -20.73 -3.38
C ARG A 38 -6.67 -19.40 -2.63
N ASP A 39 -5.62 -18.58 -2.64
CA ASP A 39 -5.57 -17.30 -1.93
C ASP A 39 -6.27 -16.23 -2.81
N LEU A 40 -6.12 -16.32 -4.13
CA LEU A 40 -6.82 -15.45 -5.09
C LEU A 40 -8.35 -15.68 -5.12
N ASP A 41 -8.80 -16.93 -4.94
CA ASP A 41 -10.22 -17.28 -4.88
C ASP A 41 -10.95 -16.57 -3.69
N THR A 42 -10.20 -16.07 -2.71
CA THR A 42 -10.75 -15.31 -1.59
C THR A 42 -11.11 -13.85 -1.95
N ILE A 43 -10.55 -13.29 -3.03
CA ILE A 43 -10.73 -11.88 -3.45
C ILE A 43 -12.20 -11.52 -3.63
N ALA A 44 -12.98 -12.45 -4.17
CA ALA A 44 -14.40 -12.28 -4.44
C ALA A 44 -15.29 -12.36 -3.19
N ARG A 45 -14.77 -12.83 -2.05
CA ARG A 45 -15.56 -13.14 -0.85
C ARG A 45 -15.54 -12.03 0.20
N ASP A 46 -14.36 -11.63 0.62
CA ASP A 46 -14.19 -10.59 1.65
C ASP A 46 -13.03 -9.67 1.31
N LYS A 47 -13.26 -8.36 1.35
CA LYS A 47 -12.27 -7.39 0.90
C LYS A 47 -11.03 -7.32 1.75
N ARG A 48 -11.20 -7.21 3.06
CA ARG A 48 -10.08 -6.92 3.95
C ARG A 48 -9.22 -8.15 4.17
N THR A 49 -9.86 -9.30 4.37
CA THR A 49 -9.17 -10.56 4.63
C THR A 49 -8.42 -11.04 3.39
N SER A 50 -9.02 -10.96 2.20
CA SER A 50 -8.38 -11.40 0.96
C SER A 50 -7.13 -10.57 0.63
N MET A 51 -7.21 -9.24 0.72
CA MET A 51 -6.05 -8.39 0.42
C MET A 51 -4.93 -8.61 1.43
N ASN A 52 -5.24 -8.78 2.72
CA ASN A 52 -4.21 -9.07 3.73
C ASN A 52 -3.49 -10.39 3.43
N ILE A 53 -4.22 -11.46 3.07
CA ILE A 53 -3.61 -12.75 2.71
C ILE A 53 -2.67 -12.60 1.51
N ILE A 54 -3.09 -11.83 0.50
CA ILE A 54 -2.27 -11.55 -0.69
C ILE A 54 -1.01 -10.77 -0.32
N TRP A 55 -1.13 -9.72 0.49
CA TRP A 55 0.00 -8.93 0.96
C TRP A 55 1.01 -9.77 1.74
N GLU A 56 0.54 -10.60 2.68
CA GLU A 56 1.42 -11.51 3.40
C GLU A 56 2.10 -12.51 2.47
N THR A 57 1.38 -13.02 1.47
CA THR A 57 1.94 -13.95 0.49
C THR A 57 3.07 -13.30 -0.31
N LEU A 58 2.87 -12.07 -0.79
CA LEU A 58 3.88 -11.33 -1.55
C LEU A 58 5.09 -10.93 -0.68
N ILE A 59 4.87 -10.59 0.59
CA ILE A 59 5.95 -10.32 1.55
C ILE A 59 6.76 -11.60 1.82
N ASN A 60 6.08 -12.71 2.14
CA ASN A 60 6.74 -13.99 2.42
C ASN A 60 7.54 -14.53 1.23
N ARG A 61 7.10 -14.20 0.01
CA ARG A 61 7.81 -14.52 -1.24
C ARG A 61 8.84 -13.46 -1.66
N GLN A 62 9.09 -12.46 -0.82
CA GLN A 62 10.03 -11.35 -1.05
C GLN A 62 9.75 -10.56 -2.35
N LYS A 63 8.50 -10.59 -2.84
CA LYS A 63 8.07 -9.78 -3.99
C LYS A 63 7.87 -8.32 -3.58
N ILE A 64 7.50 -8.11 -2.32
CA ILE A 64 7.38 -6.78 -1.71
C ILE A 64 8.19 -6.82 -0.41
N THR A 65 9.09 -5.86 -0.25
CA THR A 65 9.89 -5.65 0.96
C THR A 65 9.85 -4.18 1.34
N PRO A 66 10.21 -3.80 2.57
CA PRO A 66 10.23 -2.39 2.96
C PRO A 66 11.18 -1.54 2.07
N GLU A 67 12.24 -2.14 1.56
CA GLU A 67 13.23 -1.50 0.70
C GLU A 67 12.84 -1.53 -0.78
N ASN A 68 11.99 -2.47 -1.19
CA ASN A 68 11.57 -2.67 -2.57
C ASN A 68 10.07 -2.93 -2.69
N VAL A 69 9.36 -1.92 -3.20
CA VAL A 69 7.92 -1.96 -3.51
C VAL A 69 7.64 -1.87 -5.02
N ASP A 70 8.67 -1.97 -5.86
CA ASP A 70 8.58 -1.71 -7.31
C ASP A 70 7.67 -2.72 -8.01
N TYR A 71 7.67 -3.96 -7.54
CA TYR A 71 6.75 -4.99 -8.01
C TYR A 71 5.28 -4.54 -7.87
N LEU A 72 4.89 -4.03 -6.69
CA LEU A 72 3.52 -3.57 -6.47
C LEU A 72 3.22 -2.30 -7.24
N ILE A 73 4.19 -1.39 -7.37
CA ILE A 73 4.07 -0.19 -8.21
C ILE A 73 3.69 -0.58 -9.65
N LEU A 74 4.44 -1.51 -10.26
CA LEU A 74 4.17 -1.97 -11.63
C LEU A 74 2.77 -2.58 -11.76
N ARG A 75 2.34 -3.38 -10.77
CA ARG A 75 1.01 -4.00 -10.78
C ARG A 75 -0.12 -2.97 -10.64
N LEU A 76 0.08 -1.91 -9.84
CA LEU A 76 -0.88 -0.82 -9.71
C LEU A 76 -0.89 0.13 -10.93
N GLU A 77 0.25 0.31 -11.60
CA GLU A 77 0.33 1.02 -12.89
C GLU A 77 -0.47 0.29 -13.97
N ASN A 78 -0.41 -1.05 -14.02
CA ASN A 78 -1.16 -1.87 -14.98
C ASN A 78 -2.69 -1.73 -14.82
N ILE A 79 -3.19 -1.53 -13.60
CA ILE A 79 -4.62 -1.25 -13.34
C ILE A 79 -4.93 0.26 -13.28
N ARG A 80 -3.99 1.11 -13.69
CA ARG A 80 -4.12 2.58 -13.76
C ARG A 80 -4.46 3.27 -12.42
N ARG A 81 -4.12 2.66 -11.28
CA ARG A 81 -4.32 3.25 -9.94
C ARG A 81 -3.17 4.18 -9.54
N MET A 82 -3.04 5.27 -10.29
CA MET A 82 -1.93 6.24 -10.16
C MET A 82 -1.91 6.99 -8.82
N ASP A 83 -3.05 7.07 -8.14
CA ASP A 83 -3.16 7.58 -6.78
C ASP A 83 -2.43 6.69 -5.76
N LEU A 84 -2.52 5.36 -5.90
CA LEU A 84 -1.84 4.38 -5.05
C LEU A 84 -0.36 4.24 -5.42
N VAL A 85 -0.04 4.32 -6.72
CA VAL A 85 1.35 4.37 -7.21
C VAL A 85 2.11 5.54 -6.59
N ARG A 86 1.52 6.73 -6.54
CA ARG A 86 2.13 7.91 -5.91
C ARG A 86 2.40 7.68 -4.42
N GLN A 87 1.48 7.05 -3.70
CA GLN A 87 1.66 6.72 -2.28
C GLN A 87 2.84 5.76 -2.04
N LEU A 88 2.98 4.72 -2.86
CA LEU A 88 4.12 3.79 -2.79
C LEU A 88 5.45 4.46 -3.16
N LYS A 89 5.46 5.30 -4.21
CA LYS A 89 6.67 6.05 -4.60
C LYS A 89 7.11 6.99 -3.48
N GLN A 90 6.16 7.68 -2.81
CA GLN A 90 6.44 8.52 -1.64
C GLN A 90 7.02 7.69 -0.48
N TYR A 91 6.42 6.53 -0.17
CA TYR A 91 6.95 5.62 0.83
C TYR A 91 8.39 5.20 0.53
N SER A 92 8.66 4.71 -0.69
CA SER A 92 9.99 4.30 -1.13
C SER A 92 11.02 5.43 -1.00
N SER A 93 10.67 6.66 -1.40
CA SER A 93 11.56 7.82 -1.24
C SER A 93 11.87 8.10 0.24
N THR A 94 10.92 7.91 1.15
CA THR A 94 11.14 8.14 2.59
C THR A 94 12.01 7.06 3.23
N VAL A 95 11.85 5.80 2.82
CA VAL A 95 12.70 4.70 3.27
C VAL A 95 14.12 4.89 2.77
N LYS A 96 14.30 5.27 1.50
CA LYS A 96 15.63 5.50 0.88
C LYS A 96 16.37 6.72 1.46
N SER A 97 15.64 7.76 1.88
CA SER A 97 16.24 8.97 2.45
C SER A 97 16.48 8.91 3.96
N GLY A 98 16.04 7.86 4.65
CA GLY A 98 16.12 7.74 6.11
C GLY A 98 15.29 8.76 6.89
N ASN A 99 14.51 9.61 6.20
CA ASN A 99 13.72 10.67 6.82
C ASN A 99 12.28 10.19 7.08
N PRO A 100 11.77 10.29 8.32
CA PRO A 100 10.37 9.99 8.60
C PRO A 100 9.47 10.99 7.88
N VAL A 101 8.36 10.50 7.32
CA VAL A 101 7.32 11.33 6.69
C VAL A 101 6.80 12.33 7.73
N VAL A 102 7.23 13.59 7.63
CA VAL A 102 6.51 14.71 8.24
C VAL A 102 5.22 14.86 7.44
N LYS A 103 4.09 14.50 8.05
CA LYS A 103 2.77 14.83 7.50
C LYS A 103 2.67 16.36 7.48
N SER A 104 2.80 16.97 6.31
CA SER A 104 2.30 18.32 6.10
C SER A 104 0.77 18.30 6.13
N SER A 105 0.20 19.33 6.77
CA SER A 105 -1.22 19.73 6.77
C SER A 105 -2.09 19.24 7.94
N THR A 106 -1.90 19.84 9.10
CA THR A 106 -3.04 20.39 9.85
C THR A 106 -2.89 21.91 9.91
N SER A 107 -3.75 22.56 9.12
CA SER A 107 -4.02 23.98 9.14
C SER A 107 -4.67 24.34 10.48
N SER A 108 -3.87 24.63 11.51
CA SER A 108 -4.37 25.12 12.80
C SER A 108 -3.59 26.31 13.39
N ASP A 109 -2.58 26.85 12.71
CA ASP A 109 -1.86 28.05 13.16
C ASP A 109 -2.54 29.38 12.75
N LEU A 110 -3.85 29.37 12.53
CA LEU A 110 -4.62 30.55 12.08
C LEU A 110 -5.34 31.33 13.20
N PHE A 111 -4.98 31.12 14.46
CA PHE A 111 -5.51 31.94 15.56
C PHE A 111 -4.39 32.53 16.42
N ASN A 112 -3.66 33.49 15.85
CA ASN A 112 -3.10 34.60 16.61
C ASN A 112 -3.92 35.85 16.26
N ARG A 113 -4.68 36.33 17.26
CA ARG A 113 -5.39 37.62 17.44
C ARG A 113 -6.60 37.26 18.29
N ILE A 114 -6.63 37.61 19.57
CA ILE A 114 -6.89 38.97 20.05
C ILE A 114 -6.32 39.08 21.48
N ASP A 115 -5.34 39.97 21.68
CA ASP A 115 -5.17 40.72 22.93
C ASP A 115 -6.19 41.88 22.89
N PRO A 116 -6.72 42.31 24.05
CA PRO A 116 -6.02 43.31 24.86
C PRO A 116 -5.86 42.93 26.34
#